data_AF-A0A1V3RSG1-F1
#
_entry.id   AF-A0A1V3RSG1-F1
#
_cell.length_a   1.000
_cell.length_b   1.000
_cell.length_c   1.000
_cell.angle_alpha   90.00
_cell.angle_beta   90.00
_cell.angle_gamma   90.00
#
_symmetry.space_group_name_H-M   'P 1'
#
loop_
_entity.id
_entity.type
_entity.pdbx_description
1 polymer ?
#
loop_
_entity_poly.entity_id
_entity_poly.type
_entity_poly.pdbx_seq_one_letter_code
_entity_poly.pdbx_strand_id
1 'polypeptide(L)'
;MKTSDTNYSSAFYGGFSEDELALWRHLRNQGGYWIAGELMPSFPQLAPAQKVGGVLKRLFSAKHVARRMGAGGVWAYGVTAACSPPMRESMTIPAATLTEAA
;
A
#
# COMPACT_ATOMS: atom_id res chain seq x y z
N MET A 1 22.71 -21.69 27.99
CA MET A 1 21.50 -21.87 27.17
C MET A 1 20.36 -21.15 27.87
N LYS A 2 19.93 -20.00 27.35
CA LYS A 2 18.88 -19.17 27.97
C LYS A 2 17.95 -18.70 26.85
N THR A 3 16.72 -19.17 26.94
CA THR A 3 15.54 -18.84 26.14
C THR A 3 15.29 -17.34 26.14
N SER A 4 15.11 -16.74 24.96
CA SER A 4 14.52 -15.40 24.83
C SER A 4 13.81 -15.29 23.48
N ASP A 5 12.52 -15.05 23.60
CA ASP A 5 11.59 -14.44 22.66
C ASP A 5 11.21 -15.15 21.34
N THR A 6 10.21 -16.01 21.48
CA THR A 6 9.13 -16.13 20.50
C THR A 6 8.32 -14.83 20.45
N ASN A 7 8.70 -13.86 19.61
CA ASN A 7 7.76 -12.95 18.94
C ASN A 7 8.48 -11.96 18.01
N TYR A 8 8.66 -12.34 16.74
CA TYR A 8 8.54 -11.36 15.68
C TYR A 8 7.35 -11.76 14.83
N SER A 9 6.16 -11.36 15.31
CA SER A 9 4.99 -11.20 14.45
C SER A 9 5.27 -10.15 13.37
N SER A 10 6.13 -10.47 12.39
CA SER A 10 6.31 -9.69 11.16
C SER A 10 5.13 -9.89 10.18
N ALA A 11 3.96 -10.29 10.68
CA ALA A 11 2.89 -10.84 9.85
C ALA A 11 1.62 -10.00 9.75
N PHE A 12 1.51 -8.84 10.43
CA PHE A 12 0.20 -8.16 10.47
C PHE A 12 0.08 -6.80 9.80
N TYR A 13 1.11 -5.96 9.68
CA TYR A 13 1.01 -4.72 8.90
C TYR A 13 2.37 -4.37 8.28
N GLY A 14 2.69 -5.01 7.15
CA GLY A 14 3.84 -4.58 6.35
C GLY A 14 3.60 -3.14 5.89
N GLY A 15 4.38 -2.19 6.40
CA GLY A 15 4.32 -0.80 5.96
C GLY A 15 4.41 -0.72 4.43
N PHE A 16 3.47 -0.01 3.81
CA PHE A 16 3.47 0.18 2.37
C PHE A 16 4.71 0.97 1.93
N SER A 17 5.35 0.48 0.87
CA SER A 17 6.45 1.18 0.19
C SER A 17 5.97 2.53 -0.39
N GLU A 18 6.90 3.45 -0.63
CA GLU A 18 6.56 4.74 -1.23
C GLU A 18 5.87 4.59 -2.58
N ASP A 19 6.27 3.58 -3.36
CA ASP A 19 5.65 3.26 -4.63
C ASP A 19 4.20 2.76 -4.48
N GLU A 20 3.92 1.93 -3.47
CA GLU A 20 2.55 1.49 -3.16
C GLU A 20 1.65 2.67 -2.75
N LEU A 21 2.19 3.58 -1.94
CA LEU A 21 1.49 4.78 -1.51
C LEU A 21 1.26 5.74 -2.68
N ALA A 22 2.26 5.94 -3.54
CA ALA A 22 2.18 6.80 -4.70
C ALA A 22 1.14 6.25 -5.69
N LEU A 23 1.10 4.94 -5.90
CA LEU A 23 0.13 4.28 -6.75
C LEU A 23 -1.30 4.39 -6.18
N TRP A 24 -1.47 4.16 -4.88
CA TRP A 24 -2.78 4.35 -4.24
C TRP A 24 -3.25 5.81 -4.32
N ARG A 25 -2.36 6.78 -4.07
CA ARG A 25 -2.67 8.22 -4.18
C ARG A 25 -3.07 8.58 -5.60
N HIS A 26 -2.37 8.03 -6.61
CA HIS A 26 -2.71 8.26 -8.01
C HIS A 26 -4.10 7.72 -8.34
N LEU A 27 -4.42 6.48 -7.95
CA LEU A 27 -5.76 5.91 -8.13
C LEU A 27 -6.85 6.72 -7.43
N ARG A 28 -6.56 7.23 -6.23
CA ARG A 28 -7.49 8.10 -5.49
C ARG A 28 -7.71 9.44 -6.19
N ASN A 29 -6.64 10.08 -6.65
CA ASN A 29 -6.70 11.42 -7.23
C ASN A 29 -7.34 11.40 -8.62
N GLN A 30 -7.03 10.38 -9.44
CA GLN A 30 -7.64 10.20 -10.76
C GLN A 30 -9.07 9.68 -10.67
N GLY A 31 -9.39 8.90 -9.62
CA GLY A 31 -10.66 8.20 -9.50
C GLY A 31 -10.83 7.12 -10.57
N GLY A 32 -11.93 6.36 -10.49
CA GLY A 32 -12.22 5.31 -11.47
C GLY A 32 -11.42 4.02 -11.26
N TYR A 33 -11.35 3.18 -12.30
CA TYR A 33 -10.69 1.87 -12.28
C TYR A 33 -9.69 1.78 -13.43
N TRP A 34 -8.47 1.33 -13.10
CA TRP A 34 -7.33 1.33 -14.01
C TRP A 34 -6.71 -0.05 -14.09
N ILE A 35 -6.31 -0.49 -15.28
CA ILE A 35 -5.54 -1.73 -15.42
C ILE A 35 -4.04 -1.45 -15.24
N ALA A 36 -3.27 -2.46 -14.86
CA ALA A 36 -1.83 -2.31 -14.59
C ALA A 36 -1.05 -1.70 -15.78
N GLY A 37 -1.44 -2.03 -17.02
CA GLY A 37 -0.83 -1.50 -18.23
C GLY A 37 -1.04 0.01 -18.43
N GLU A 38 -2.14 0.57 -17.95
CA GLU A 38 -2.42 2.02 -18.04
C GLU A 38 -1.62 2.82 -17.00
N LEU A 39 -1.25 2.20 -15.88
CA LEU A 39 -0.49 2.83 -14.81
C LEU A 39 1.02 2.82 -15.08
N MET A 40 1.52 1.90 -15.91
CA MET A 40 2.94 1.80 -16.28
C MET A 40 3.59 3.13 -16.69
N PRO A 41 3.03 3.95 -17.61
CA PRO A 41 3.66 5.21 -18.00
C PRO A 41 3.77 6.22 -16.84
N SER A 42 2.89 6.14 -15.84
CA SER A 42 2.93 7.01 -14.66
C SER A 42 3.91 6.52 -13.58
N PHE A 43 4.30 5.24 -13.63
CA PHE A 43 5.17 4.58 -12.64
C PHE A 43 6.27 3.77 -13.32
N PRO A 44 7.19 4.41 -14.07
CA PRO A 44 8.26 3.72 -14.79
C PRO A 44 9.19 2.96 -13.84
N GLN A 45 9.34 3.39 -12.58
CA GLN A 45 10.15 2.70 -11.58
C GLN A 45 9.55 1.34 -11.13
N LEU A 46 8.25 1.15 -11.35
CA LEU A 46 7.54 -0.11 -11.09
C LEU A 46 7.47 -1.00 -12.32
N ALA A 47 8.20 -0.69 -13.41
CA ALA A 47 8.32 -1.61 -14.54
C ALA A 47 9.06 -2.89 -14.11
N PRO A 48 8.63 -4.08 -14.56
CA PRO A 48 7.60 -4.35 -15.57
C PRO A 48 6.15 -4.37 -15.03
N ALA A 49 5.15 -4.44 -15.92
CA ALA A 49 3.71 -4.50 -15.59
C ALA A 49 3.36 -5.52 -14.48
N GLN A 50 4.11 -6.63 -14.40
CA GLN A 50 3.90 -7.64 -13.35
C GLN A 50 4.15 -7.08 -11.94
N LYS A 51 5.12 -6.17 -11.77
CA LYS A 51 5.38 -5.53 -10.47
C LYS A 51 4.25 -4.58 -10.08
N VAL A 52 3.76 -3.76 -11.02
CA VAL A 52 2.56 -2.92 -10.84
C VAL A 52 1.35 -3.80 -10.45
N GLY A 53 1.14 -4.91 -11.14
CA GLY A 53 0.07 -5.87 -10.81
C GLY A 53 0.23 -6.51 -9.43
N GLY A 54 1.46 -6.81 -9.02
CA GLY A 54 1.77 -7.32 -7.67
C GLY A 54 1.43 -6.31 -6.56
N VAL A 55 1.79 -5.03 -6.77
CA VAL A 55 1.46 -3.92 -5.87
C VAL A 55 -0.05 -3.72 -5.75
N LEU A 56 -0.76 -3.69 -6.89
CA LEU A 56 -2.22 -3.60 -6.92
C LEU A 56 -2.89 -4.77 -6.18
N LYS A 57 -2.36 -5.98 -6.36
CA LYS A 57 -2.87 -7.17 -5.67
C LYS A 57 -2.65 -7.08 -4.16
N ARG A 58 -1.51 -6.55 -3.69
CA ARG A 58 -1.26 -6.30 -2.26
C ARG A 58 -2.21 -5.26 -1.68
N LEU A 59 -2.36 -4.11 -2.33
CA LEU A 59 -3.31 -3.08 -1.94
C LEU A 59 -4.76 -3.63 -1.88
N PHE A 60 -5.11 -4.51 -2.80
CA PHE A 60 -6.42 -5.17 -2.83
C PHE A 60 -6.58 -6.15 -1.66
N SER A 61 -5.59 -7.02 -1.40
CA SER A 61 -5.61 -7.94 -0.27
C SER A 61 -5.72 -7.21 1.08
N ALA A 62 -5.12 -6.02 1.17
CA ALA A 62 -5.20 -5.14 2.33
C ALA A 62 -6.48 -4.26 2.37
N LYS A 63 -7.42 -4.44 1.43
CA LYS A 63 -8.70 -3.72 1.34
C LYS A 63 -8.57 -2.19 1.15
N HIS A 64 -7.44 -1.70 0.65
CA HIS A 64 -7.22 -0.28 0.34
C HIS A 64 -7.64 0.11 -1.09
N VAL A 65 -7.87 -0.87 -1.96
CA VAL A 65 -8.43 -0.68 -3.30
C VAL A 65 -9.49 -1.74 -3.57
N ALA A 66 -10.45 -1.41 -4.44
CA ALA A 66 -11.37 -2.37 -5.02
C ALA A 66 -10.84 -2.84 -6.38
N ARG A 67 -11.24 -4.04 -6.81
CA ARG A 67 -11.01 -4.53 -8.16
C ARG A 67 -12.33 -4.86 -8.84
N ARG A 68 -12.38 -4.68 -10.16
CA ARG A 68 -13.48 -5.13 -11.02
C ARG A 68 -12.90 -5.79 -12.26
N MET A 69 -13.69 -6.65 -12.89
CA MET A 69 -13.32 -7.17 -14.20
C MET A 69 -13.51 -6.06 -15.23
N GLY A 70 -12.43 -5.70 -15.93
CA GLY A 70 -12.42 -4.74 -17.02
C GLY A 70 -12.71 -5.40 -18.36
N ALA A 71 -12.71 -4.59 -19.42
CA ALA A 71 -12.83 -5.08 -20.78
C ALA A 71 -11.65 -6.01 -21.13
N GLY A 72 -11.93 -7.14 -21.79
CA GLY A 72 -10.92 -8.12 -22.15
C GLY A 72 -10.49 -9.08 -21.02
N GLY A 73 -11.25 -9.16 -19.93
CA GLY A 73 -10.99 -10.11 -18.83
C GLY A 73 -9.83 -9.71 -17.91
N VAL A 74 -9.31 -8.48 -18.06
CA VAL A 74 -8.23 -7.95 -17.24
C VAL A 74 -8.79 -7.31 -15.97
N TRP A 75 -8.14 -7.55 -14.82
CA TRP A 75 -8.52 -6.91 -13.57
C TRP A 75 -8.13 -5.43 -13.56
N ALA A 76 -9.13 -4.56 -13.37
CA ALA A 76 -8.94 -3.14 -13.16
C ALA A 76 -9.11 -2.81 -11.67
N TYR A 77 -8.29 -1.90 -11.15
CA TYR A 77 -8.20 -1.54 -9.74
C TYR A 77 -8.49 -0.06 -9.53
N GLY A 78 -9.19 0.27 -8.46
CA GLY A 78 -9.62 1.64 -8.17
C GLY A 78 -9.83 1.87 -6.68
N VAL A 79 -9.72 3.12 -6.25
CA VAL A 79 -10.03 3.54 -4.88
C VAL A 79 -11.48 3.98 -4.84
N THR A 80 -12.32 3.30 -4.05
CA THR A 80 -13.70 3.74 -3.80
C THR A 80 -13.74 4.70 -2.61
N ALA A 81 -14.80 5.49 -2.46
CA ALA A 81 -14.98 6.38 -1.31
C ALA A 81 -14.91 5.66 0.06
N ALA A 82 -15.12 4.34 0.08
CA ALA A 82 -15.02 3.50 1.27
C ALA A 82 -13.58 3.06 1.61
N CYS A 83 -12.63 3.22 0.69
CA CYS A 83 -11.25 2.77 0.89
C CYS A 83 -10.45 3.81 1.68
N SER A 84 -9.92 3.39 2.84
CA SER A 84 -9.03 4.21 3.67
C SER A 84 -7.60 4.24 3.12
N PRO A 85 -6.83 5.30 3.40
CA PRO A 85 -5.42 5.36 3.01
C PRO A 85 -4.62 4.17 3.54
N PRO A 86 -3.71 3.60 2.73
CA PRO A 86 -2.69 2.69 3.23
C PRO A 86 -1.89 3.41 4.31
N MET A 87 -1.99 2.91 5.54
CA MET A 87 -1.23 3.44 6.67
C MET A 87 0.25 3.17 6.39
N ARG A 88 1.01 4.25 6.20
CA ARG A 88 2.45 4.21 6.37
C ARG A 88 2.63 4.30 7.88
N GLU A 89 2.95 3.20 8.56
CA GLU A 89 3.32 3.28 9.96
C GLU A 89 4.49 4.26 10.05
N SER A 90 4.20 5.45 10.58
CA SER A 90 5.22 6.42 10.94
C SER A 90 6.06 5.77 12.02
N MET A 91 7.17 5.21 11.58
CA MET A 91 8.32 4.85 12.39
C MET A 91 8.57 6.00 13.37
N THR A 92 8.51 5.70 14.66
CA THR A 92 9.10 6.48 15.75
C THR A 92 8.55 7.90 15.90
N ILE A 93 7.51 8.06 16.73
CA ILE A 93 7.56 9.19 17.66
C ILE A 93 8.72 8.82 18.60
N PRO A 94 9.87 9.51 18.60
CA PRO A 94 10.77 9.34 19.71
C PRO A 94 9.95 9.76 20.92
N ALA A 95 9.76 8.83 21.85
CA ALA A 95 9.52 9.20 23.22
C ALA A 95 10.74 10.03 23.64
N ALA A 96 10.71 11.34 23.35
CA ALA A 96 11.37 12.32 24.18
C ALA A 96 10.63 12.28 25.52
N THR A 97 10.84 11.20 26.27
CA THR A 97 11.58 11.23 27.52
C THR A 97 11.53 12.59 28.19
N LEU A 98 10.64 12.63 29.20
CA LEU A 98 10.84 13.20 30.52
C LEU A 98 10.90 14.73 30.70
N THR A 99 9.95 15.18 31.51
CA THR A 99 10.17 15.81 32.83
C THR A 99 10.70 17.25 32.90
N GLU A 100 9.93 18.04 33.65
CA GLU A 100 10.35 19.01 34.68
C GLU A 100 10.01 20.50 34.46
N ALA A 101 9.42 21.06 35.53
CA ALA A 101 9.41 22.45 36.00
C ALA A 101 8.68 23.55 35.19
N ALA A 102 7.51 23.94 35.70
CA ALA A 102 7.30 25.28 36.29
C ALA A 102 6.00 25.31 37.11
#